data_AF-W2I9T0-F1
#
_entry.id   AF-W2I9T0-F1
#
_cell.length_a   1.000
_cell.length_b   1.000
_cell.length_c   1.000
_cell.angle_alpha   90.00
_cell.angle_beta   90.00
_cell.angle_gamma   90.00
#
_symmetry.space_group_name_H-M   'P 1'
#
loop_
_entity.id
_entity.type
_entity.pdbx_description
1 polymer ?
#
loop_
_entity_poly.entity_id
_entity_poly.type
_entity_poly.pdbx_seq_one_letter_code
_entity_poly.pdbx_strand_id
1 'polypeptide(L)' 'RSDNVEYIARGNLRPPSVETVCNWERTAWRETPTSVVLNSIQTTRFHQSPSRWFIWMLKLAELNVTAGVENVQQQ' A
#
# COMPACT_ATOMS: atom_id res chain seq x y z
N ARG A 1 -17.89 2.43 -2.12
CA ARG A 1 -18.74 1.86 -1.05
C ARG A 1 -18.50 0.35 -1.06
N SER A 2 -17.89 -0.19 0.01
CA SER A 2 -17.42 -1.59 0.09
C SER A 2 -18.54 -2.61 0.30
N ASP A 3 -19.76 -2.11 0.49
CA ASP A 3 -21.02 -2.81 0.62
C ASP A 3 -21.69 -3.12 -0.73
N ASN A 4 -21.10 -2.69 -1.86
CA ASN A 4 -21.62 -3.00 -3.19
C ASN A 4 -21.19 -4.42 -3.62
N VAL A 5 -21.87 -5.42 -3.07
CA VAL A 5 -21.60 -6.85 -3.30
C VAL A 5 -22.82 -7.52 -3.93
N GLU A 6 -22.59 -8.44 -4.87
CA GLU A 6 -23.65 -9.25 -5.47
C GLU A 6 -23.90 -10.52 -4.63
N TYR A 7 -25.13 -11.02 -4.64
CA TYR A 7 -25.51 -12.26 -3.95
C TYR A 7 -25.78 -13.38 -4.96
N ILE A 8 -25.34 -14.60 -4.67
CA ILE A 8 -25.74 -15.80 -5.42
C ILE A 8 -27.11 -16.30 -4.92
N ALA A 9 -27.75 -17.19 -5.67
CA ALA A 9 -29.11 -17.73 -5.42
C ALA A 9 -29.34 -18.41 -4.05
N ARG A 10 -28.34 -18.46 -3.17
CA ARG A 10 -28.41 -19.02 -1.80
C ARG A 10 -28.04 -18.01 -0.71
N GLY A 11 -27.93 -16.73 -1.05
CA GLY A 11 -27.57 -15.67 -0.10
C GLY A 11 -26.07 -15.60 0.23
N ASN A 12 -25.22 -16.42 -0.38
CA ASN A 12 -23.78 -16.22 -0.27
C ASN A 12 -23.36 -15.01 -1.12
N LEU A 13 -22.39 -14.26 -0.63
CA LEU A 13 -21.78 -13.18 -1.41
C LEU A 13 -21.04 -13.77 -2.60
N ARG A 14 -21.31 -13.22 -3.78
CA ARG A 14 -20.43 -13.38 -4.94
C ARG A 14 -19.18 -12.55 -4.67
N PRO A 15 -17.97 -13.15 -4.73
CA PRO A 15 -16.74 -12.39 -4.61
C PRO A 15 -16.70 -11.25 -5.63
N PRO A 16 -16.44 -10.00 -5.21
CA PRO A 16 -16.24 -8.89 -6.12
C PRO A 16 -15.04 -9.12 -7.04
N SER A 17 -14.97 -8.40 -8.16
CA SER A 17 -13.78 -8.43 -9.00
C SER A 17 -12.56 -7.87 -8.26
N VAL A 18 -11.36 -8.31 -8.65
CA VAL A 18 -10.09 -7.77 -8.13
C VAL A 18 -10.05 -6.25 -8.26
N GLU A 19 -10.46 -5.71 -9.41
CA GLU A 19 -10.53 -4.26 -9.65
C GLU A 19 -11.42 -3.54 -8.63
N THR A 20 -12.58 -4.12 -8.33
CA THR A 20 -13.53 -3.57 -7.35
C THR A 20 -12.90 -3.51 -5.96
N VAL A 21 -12.25 -4.59 -5.54
CA VAL A 21 -11.55 -4.67 -4.26
C VAL A 21 -10.41 -3.64 -4.20
N CYS A 22 -9.57 -3.55 -5.24
CA CYS A 22 -8.49 -2.56 -5.31
C CYS A 22 -9.00 -1.12 -5.22
N ASN A 23 -10.15 -0.82 -5.84
CA ASN A 23 -10.77 0.50 -5.77
C ASN A 23 -11.29 0.82 -4.36
N TRP A 24 -11.80 -0.17 -3.63
CA TRP A 24 -12.19 -0.01 -2.23
C TRP A 24 -10.99 0.23 -1.33
N GLU A 25 -9.93 -0.58 -1.46
CA GLU A 25 -8.70 -0.38 -0.69
C GLU A 25 -8.09 1.00 -0.94
N ARG A 26 -7.98 1.42 -2.21
CA ARG A 26 -7.46 2.74 -2.56
C ARG A 26 -8.30 3.86 -1.94
N THR A 27 -9.62 3.71 -1.92
CA THR A 27 -10.52 4.69 -1.33
C THR A 27 -10.39 4.73 0.18
N ALA A 28 -10.37 3.56 0.85
CA ALA A 28 -10.20 3.45 2.29
C ALA A 28 -8.88 4.09 2.75
N TRP A 29 -7.78 3.82 2.06
CA TRP A 29 -6.49 4.45 2.36
C TRP A 29 -6.49 5.96 2.15
N ARG A 30 -7.12 6.44 1.07
CA ARG A 30 -7.24 7.88 0.79
C ARG A 30 -8.06 8.61 1.85
N GLU A 31 -9.12 7.99 2.35
CA GLU A 31 -10.02 8.58 3.35
C GLU A 31 -9.49 8.42 4.79
N THR A 32 -8.49 7.57 5.01
CA THR A 32 -7.90 7.37 6.34
C THR A 32 -7.15 8.64 6.76
N PRO A 33 -7.49 9.24 7.92
CA PRO A 33 -6.79 10.42 8.40
C PRO A 33 -5.30 10.11 8.66
N THR A 34 -4.42 11.03 8.25
CA THR A 34 -2.98 10.89 8.47
C THR A 34 -2.63 10.66 9.94
N SER A 35 -3.38 11.28 10.87
CA SER A 35 -3.19 11.08 12.31
C SER A 35 -3.38 9.63 12.75
N VAL A 36 -4.32 8.88 12.16
CA VAL A 36 -4.54 7.45 12.47
C VAL A 36 -3.34 6.62 12.02
N VAL A 37 -2.78 6.95 10.85
CA VAL A 37 -1.57 6.28 10.32
C VAL A 37 -0.37 6.56 11.23
N LEU A 38 -0.13 7.84 11.57
CA LEU A 38 1.00 8.23 12.43
C LEU A 38 0.91 7.65 13.84
N ASN A 39 -0.29 7.61 14.43
CA ASN A 39 -0.53 6.98 15.72
C ASN A 39 -0.22 5.48 15.68
N SER A 40 -0.63 4.79 14.60
CA SER A 40 -0.33 3.36 14.41
C SER A 40 1.17 3.09 14.27
N ILE A 41 1.90 3.95 13.57
CA ILE A 41 3.38 3.88 13.46
C ILE A 41 4.02 4.08 14.85
N GLN A 42 3.53 5.05 15.61
CA GLN A 42 4.05 5.35 16.94
C GLN A 42 3.82 4.21 17.94
N THR A 43 2.61 3.64 17.97
CA THR A 43 2.25 2.56 18.91
C THR A 43 3.03 1.27 18.65
N THR A 44 3.33 1.00 17.38
CA THR A 44 4.17 -0.13 16.96
C THR A 44 5.67 0.12 17.14
N ARG A 45 6.05 1.25 17.74
CA ARG A 45 7.45 1.70 17.98
C ARG A 45 8.30 1.80 16.71
N PHE A 46 7.66 1.92 15.54
CA PHE A 46 8.37 2.27 14.32
C PHE A 46 8.79 3.74 14.36
N HIS A 47 9.89 4.04 13.69
CA HIS A 47 10.34 5.42 13.55
C HIS A 47 9.35 6.23 12.71
N GLN A 48 9.11 7.51 13.00
CA GLN A 48 8.14 8.33 12.25
C GLN A 48 8.53 8.56 10.79
N SER A 49 9.83 8.61 10.50
CA SER A 49 10.36 8.64 9.14
C SER A 49 10.42 7.23 8.53
N PRO A 50 9.68 6.96 7.43
CA PRO A 50 9.73 5.68 6.73
C PRO A 50 11.13 5.32 6.20
N SER A 51 11.96 6.31 5.91
CA SER A 51 13.35 6.11 5.49
C SER A 51 14.22 5.34 6.49
N ARG A 52 13.79 5.27 7.75
CA ARG A 52 14.46 4.53 8.82
C ARG A 52 13.85 3.14 9.04
N TRP A 53 12.87 2.73 8.24
CA TRP A 53 12.31 1.39 8.29
C TRP A 53 13.17 0.44 7.47
N PHE A 54 13.42 -0.75 8.01
CA PHE A 54 14.29 -1.76 7.37
C PHE A 54 13.86 -2.08 5.93
N ILE A 55 12.56 -2.26 5.69
CA ILE A 55 12.01 -2.55 4.35
C ILE A 55 12.23 -1.38 3.38
N TRP A 56 12.11 -0.14 3.86
CA TRP A 56 12.31 1.04 3.00
C TRP A 56 13.78 1.22 2.63
N MET A 57 14.71 0.91 3.55
CA MET A 57 16.14 0.94 3.25
C MET A 57 16.51 -0.06 2.14
N LEU A 58 15.91 -1.25 2.12
CA LEU A 58 16.09 -2.22 1.03
C LEU A 58 15.57 -1.67 -0.30
N LYS A 59 14.39 -1.01 -0.30
CA LYS A 59 13.84 -0.43 -1.52
C LYS A 59 14.67 0.72 -2.07
N LEU A 60 15.20 1.58 -1.20
CA LEU A 60 16.13 2.65 -1.61
C LEU A 60 17.45 2.07 -2.14
N ALA A 61 17.96 0.99 -1.55
CA ALA A 61 19.14 0.31 -2.06
C ALA A 61 18.90 -0.27 -3.47
N GLU A 62 17.75 -0.93 -3.70
CA GLU A 62 17.36 -1.40 -5.03
C GLU A 62 17.28 -0.25 -6.05
N LEU A 63 16.57 0.83 -5.71
CA LEU A 63 16.41 1.98 -6.61
C LEU A 63 17.75 2.67 -6.94
N ASN A 64 18.64 2.79 -5.96
CA ASN A 64 19.98 3.34 -6.17
C ASN A 64 20.85 2.44 -7.04
N VAL A 65 20.72 1.12 -6.92
CA VAL A 65 21.39 0.17 -7.82
C VAL A 65 20.86 0.31 -9.25
N THR A 66 19.54 0.40 -9.44
CA THR A 66 18.94 0.58 -10.78
C THR A 66 19.38 1.88 -11.44
N ALA A 67 19.34 3.01 -10.71
CA ALA A 67 19.80 4.29 -11.22
C ALA A 67 21.31 4.29 -11.56
N GLY A 68 22.13 3.58 -10.78
CA GLY A 68 23.55 3.38 -11.09
C GLY A 68 23.77 2.62 -12.40
N VAL A 69 22.98 1.57 -12.66
CA VAL A 69 23.04 0.79 -13.90
C VAL A 69 22.63 1.61 -15.13
N GLU A 70 21.55 2.39 -15.02
CA GLU A 70 21.09 3.26 -16.11
C GLU A 70 22.13 4.32 -16.51
N ASN A 71 22.84 4.89 -15.53
CA ASN A 71 23.90 5.87 -15.79
C ASN A 71 25.15 5.26 -16.44
N VAL A 72 25.47 3.98 -16.16
CA VAL A 72 26.59 3.27 -16.78
C VAL A 72 26.27 2.86 -18.23
N GLN A 73 25.01 2.56 -18.56
CA GLN A 73 24.61 2.21 -19.93
C GLN A 73 24.50 3.41 -20.88
N GLN A 74 24.49 4.63 -20.36
CA GLN A 74 24.43 5.87 -21.16
C GLN A 74 25.83 6.47 -21.45
N GLN A 75 26.91 5.83 -21.00
CA GLN A 75 28.31 6.19 -21.30
C GLN A 75 28.92 5.21 -22.32
#